data_AF-A0A4Q4WIU5-F1
#
_entry.id   AF-A0A4Q4WIU5-F1
#
_cell.length_a   1.000
_cell.length_b   1.000
_cell.length_c   1.000
_cell.angle_alpha   90.00
_cell.angle_beta   90.00
_cell.angle_gamma   90.00
#
_symmetry.space_group_name_H-M   'P 1'
#
loop_
_entity.id
_entity.type
_entity.pdbx_description
1 polymer ?
#
loop_
_entity_poly.entity_id
_entity_poly.type
_entity_poly.pdbx_seq_one_letter_code
_entity_poly.pdbx_strand_id
1 'polypeptide(L)'
;MNAKLDRKRGRNHTLLQLELAAHPDDPYVLYQLGKDFEINQKDPAEAAAHYQRALARAPKVAPYRHDLCICLLACLSKSKQLDAAITLAGEWMEEWSGSPDYFYMLGHLIAWRLASSPSWTPPYSGAAALPPQSTWR
;
A
#
# COMPACT_ATOMS: atom_id res chain seq x y z
N MET A 1 -25.41 4.76 6.75
CA MET A 1 -24.98 3.39 6.40
C MET A 1 -25.91 2.87 5.30
N ASN A 2 -25.39 2.36 4.18
CA ASN A 2 -26.19 2.03 2.99
C ASN A 2 -26.31 0.50 2.82
N ALA A 3 -27.40 -0.06 3.34
CA ALA A 3 -27.65 -1.51 3.39
C ALA A 3 -27.63 -2.23 2.02
N LYS A 4 -27.76 -1.51 0.90
CA LYS A 4 -27.60 -2.08 -0.45
C LYS A 4 -26.14 -2.33 -0.81
N LEU A 5 -25.24 -1.42 -0.39
CA LEU A 5 -23.80 -1.57 -0.60
C LEU A 5 -23.24 -2.68 0.28
N ASP A 6 -23.68 -2.77 1.54
CA ASP A 6 -23.17 -3.79 2.47
C ASP A 6 -23.57 -5.21 2.06
N ARG A 7 -24.80 -5.41 1.56
CA ARG A 7 -25.22 -6.69 0.96
C ARG A 7 -24.40 -7.06 -0.28
N LYS A 8 -24.08 -6.07 -1.12
CA LYS A 8 -23.25 -6.30 -2.32
C LYS A 8 -21.83 -6.69 -1.94
N ARG A 9 -21.24 -6.06 -0.92
CA ARG A 9 -19.91 -6.39 -0.39
C ARG A 9 -19.85 -7.83 0.11
N GLY A 10 -20.78 -8.22 1.00
CA GLY A 10 -20.83 -9.59 1.51
C GLY A 10 -20.96 -10.64 0.41
N ARG A 11 -21.85 -10.41 -0.57
CA ARG A 11 -22.00 -11.30 -1.72
C ARG A 11 -20.73 -11.39 -2.57
N ASN A 12 -20.07 -10.27 -2.82
CA ASN A 12 -18.84 -10.24 -3.61
C ASN A 12 -17.71 -10.99 -2.90
N HIS A 13 -17.56 -10.85 -1.58
CA HIS A 13 -16.59 -11.61 -0.80
C HIS A 13 -16.81 -13.12 -0.95
N THR A 14 -18.06 -13.59 -0.75
CA THR A 14 -18.37 -15.02 -0.90
C THR A 14 -18.07 -15.54 -2.29
N LEU A 15 -18.38 -14.78 -3.35
CA LEU A 15 -18.07 -15.18 -4.72
C LEU A 15 -16.57 -15.29 -4.97
N LEU A 16 -15.78 -14.34 -4.47
CA LEU A 16 -14.32 -14.37 -4.59
C LEU A 16 -13.70 -15.55 -3.84
N GLN A 17 -14.23 -15.92 -2.68
CA GLN A 17 -13.78 -17.10 -1.93
C GLN A 17 -14.10 -18.41 -2.67
N LEU A 18 -15.28 -18.51 -3.28
CA LEU A 18 -15.65 -19.67 -4.11
C LEU A 18 -14.77 -19.77 -5.35
N GLU A 19 -14.52 -18.64 -6.01
CA GLU A 19 -13.64 -18.60 -7.18
C GLU A 19 -12.20 -19.00 -6.81
N LEU A 20 -11.69 -18.52 -5.67
CA LEU A 20 -10.37 -18.92 -5.18
C LEU A 20 -10.34 -20.42 -4.85
N ALA A 21 -11.42 -21.00 -4.32
CA ALA A 21 -11.47 -22.44 -4.06
C ALA A 21 -11.39 -23.26 -5.36
N ALA A 22 -12.00 -22.78 -6.45
CA ALA A 22 -11.91 -23.41 -7.78
C ALA A 22 -10.55 -23.17 -8.45
N HIS A 23 -9.96 -21.99 -8.24
CA HIS A 23 -8.70 -21.54 -8.85
C HIS A 23 -7.76 -20.93 -7.79
N PRO A 24 -7.10 -21.76 -6.95
CA PRO A 24 -6.35 -21.30 -5.76
C PRO A 24 -5.21 -20.33 -6.02
N ASP A 25 -4.73 -20.30 -7.25
CA ASP A 25 -3.53 -19.58 -7.67
C ASP A 25 -3.82 -18.58 -8.79
N ASP A 26 -5.08 -18.30 -9.10
CA ASP A 26 -5.42 -17.25 -10.06
C ASP A 26 -4.98 -15.87 -9.51
N PRO A 27 -4.01 -15.19 -10.15
CA PRO A 27 -3.46 -13.94 -9.64
C PRO A 27 -4.48 -12.79 -9.65
N TYR A 28 -5.46 -12.81 -10.54
CA TYR A 28 -6.49 -11.78 -10.60
C TYR A 28 -7.51 -11.97 -9.46
N VAL A 29 -7.91 -13.20 -9.18
CA VAL A 29 -8.80 -13.51 -8.05
C VAL A 29 -8.15 -13.15 -6.73
N LEU A 30 -6.87 -13.51 -6.55
CA LEU A 30 -6.07 -13.14 -5.38
C LEU A 30 -5.95 -11.62 -5.22
N TYR A 31 -5.70 -10.88 -6.30
CA TYR A 31 -5.70 -9.42 -6.28
C TYR A 31 -7.06 -8.84 -5.85
N GLN A 32 -8.17 -9.36 -6.38
CA GLN A 32 -9.51 -8.88 -6.00
C GLN A 32 -9.87 -9.19 -4.54
N LEU A 33 -9.44 -10.35 -4.01
CA LEU A 33 -9.55 -10.63 -2.57
C LEU A 33 -8.72 -9.66 -1.74
N GLY A 34 -7.51 -9.32 -2.17
CA GLY A 34 -6.70 -8.29 -1.53
C GLY A 34 -7.44 -6.95 -1.44
N LYS A 35 -8.09 -6.51 -2.53
CA LYS A 35 -8.91 -5.27 -2.51
C LYS A 35 -10.11 -5.37 -1.58
N ASP A 36 -10.75 -6.53 -1.54
CA ASP A 36 -11.90 -6.74 -0.66
C ASP A 36 -11.50 -6.67 0.82
N PHE A 37 -10.39 -7.33 1.19
CA PHE A 37 -9.83 -7.24 2.54
C PHE A 37 -9.40 -5.82 2.90
N GLU A 38 -8.73 -5.12 1.98
CA GLU A 38 -8.26 -3.75 2.20
C GLU A 38 -9.43 -2.77 2.40
N ILE A 39 -10.43 -2.79 1.51
CA ILE A 39 -11.46 -1.75 1.42
C ILE A 39 -12.68 -2.08 2.28
N ASN A 40 -13.15 -3.33 2.21
CA ASN A 40 -14.42 -3.72 2.82
C ASN A 40 -14.21 -4.32 4.22
N GLN A 41 -13.26 -5.23 4.36
CA GLN A 41 -12.98 -5.87 5.65
C GLN A 41 -12.07 -5.03 6.55
N LYS A 42 -11.35 -4.07 5.95
CA LYS A 42 -10.38 -3.20 6.62
C LYS A 42 -9.27 -3.98 7.34
N ASP A 43 -8.87 -5.09 6.73
CA ASP A 43 -7.78 -5.95 7.21
C ASP A 43 -6.58 -5.83 6.25
N PRO A 44 -5.65 -4.90 6.52
CA PRO A 44 -4.49 -4.72 5.67
C PRO A 44 -3.50 -5.89 5.73
N ALA A 45 -3.52 -6.72 6.77
CA ALA A 45 -2.62 -7.86 6.88
C ALA A 45 -3.06 -8.99 5.93
N GLU A 46 -4.34 -9.36 5.98
CA GLU A 46 -4.92 -10.33 5.03
C GLU A 46 -4.85 -9.81 3.59
N ALA A 47 -5.10 -8.51 3.38
CA ALA A 47 -4.95 -7.91 2.05
C ALA A 47 -3.52 -8.09 1.51
N ALA A 48 -2.49 -7.79 2.32
CA ALA A 48 -1.10 -7.96 1.94
C ALA A 48 -0.77 -9.42 1.60
N ALA A 49 -1.26 -10.39 2.38
CA ALA A 49 -1.03 -11.82 2.11
C ALA A 49 -1.59 -12.25 0.74
N HIS A 50 -2.81 -11.81 0.42
CA HIS A 50 -3.40 -12.06 -0.90
C HIS A 50 -2.65 -11.36 -2.03
N TYR A 51 -2.26 -10.10 -1.84
CA TYR A 51 -1.49 -9.36 -2.83
C TYR A 51 -0.11 -9.97 -3.08
N GLN A 52 0.60 -10.46 -2.05
CA GLN A 52 1.87 -11.18 -2.21
C GLN A 52 1.70 -12.45 -3.06
N ARG A 53 0.65 -13.24 -2.79
CA ARG A 53 0.33 -14.43 -3.59
C ARG A 53 -0.01 -14.08 -5.03
N ALA A 54 -0.73 -12.98 -5.25
CA ALA A 54 -1.08 -12.48 -6.58
C ALA A 54 0.18 -12.06 -7.34
N LEU A 55 1.05 -11.27 -6.70
CA LEU A 55 2.27 -10.73 -7.31
C LEU A 55 3.22 -11.83 -7.78
N ALA A 56 3.35 -12.92 -7.02
CA ALA A 56 4.19 -14.06 -7.36
C ALA A 56 3.79 -14.75 -8.68
N ARG A 57 2.55 -14.54 -9.15
CA ARG A 57 1.96 -15.23 -10.31
C ARG A 57 1.47 -14.28 -11.40
N ALA A 58 1.29 -13.00 -11.08
CA ALA A 58 0.79 -12.00 -12.01
C ALA A 58 1.80 -11.77 -13.16
N PRO A 59 1.38 -11.90 -14.43
CA PRO A 59 2.22 -11.54 -15.57
C PRO A 59 2.69 -10.09 -15.47
N LYS A 60 3.95 -9.81 -15.85
CA LYS A 60 4.49 -8.43 -15.85
C LYS A 60 3.64 -7.44 -16.66
N VAL A 61 3.00 -7.94 -17.72
CA VAL A 61 2.13 -7.17 -18.63
C VAL A 61 0.68 -7.03 -18.13
N ALA A 62 0.32 -7.64 -17.00
CA ALA A 62 -1.05 -7.60 -16.52
C ALA A 62 -1.43 -6.14 -16.16
N PRO A 63 -2.58 -5.63 -16.64
CA PRO A 63 -2.94 -4.22 -16.49
C PRO A 63 -3.17 -3.80 -15.04
N TYR A 64 -3.46 -4.76 -14.15
CA TYR A 64 -3.65 -4.53 -12.71
C TYR A 64 -2.36 -4.66 -11.89
N ARG A 65 -1.22 -5.05 -12.50
CA ARG A 65 -0.01 -5.39 -11.74
C ARG A 65 0.60 -4.17 -11.04
N HIS A 66 0.57 -3.00 -11.68
CA HIS A 66 1.04 -1.77 -11.06
C HIS A 66 0.21 -1.41 -9.82
N ASP A 67 -1.12 -1.36 -9.95
CA ASP A 67 -2.04 -1.13 -8.82
C ASP A 67 -1.83 -2.14 -7.69
N LEU A 68 -1.68 -3.43 -8.04
CA LEU A 68 -1.35 -4.50 -7.11
C LEU A 68 -0.06 -4.20 -6.31
N CYS A 69 1.02 -3.77 -6.97
CA CYS A 69 2.27 -3.40 -6.31
C CYS A 69 2.08 -2.24 -5.33
N ILE A 70 1.37 -1.18 -5.72
CA ILE A 70 1.12 -0.01 -4.87
C ILE A 70 0.25 -0.36 -3.66
N CYS A 71 -0.83 -1.10 -3.87
CA CYS A 71 -1.71 -1.59 -2.80
C CYS A 71 -0.95 -2.51 -1.82
N LEU A 72 -0.07 -3.38 -2.32
CA LEU A 72 0.76 -4.25 -1.48
C LEU A 72 1.66 -3.42 -0.55
N LEU A 73 2.39 -2.43 -1.09
CA LEU A 73 3.25 -1.55 -0.27
C LEU A 73 2.47 -0.83 0.81
N ALA A 74 1.28 -0.29 0.47
CA ALA A 74 0.42 0.39 1.42
C ALA A 74 -0.07 -0.56 2.54
N CYS A 75 -0.48 -1.78 2.18
CA CYS A 75 -0.97 -2.78 3.13
C CYS A 75 0.13 -3.32 4.03
N LEU A 76 1.34 -3.54 3.51
CA LEU A 76 2.51 -3.91 4.32
C LEU A 76 2.84 -2.81 5.34
N SER A 77 2.83 -1.54 4.93
CA SER A 77 3.04 -0.42 5.86
C SER A 77 1.97 -0.37 6.96
N LYS A 78 0.69 -0.48 6.59
CA LYS A 78 -0.44 -0.46 7.55
C LYS A 78 -0.46 -1.67 8.49
N SER A 79 0.11 -2.80 8.07
CA SER A 79 0.18 -4.05 8.85
C SER A 79 1.49 -4.19 9.66
N LYS A 80 2.20 -3.08 9.91
CA LYS A 80 3.47 -3.03 10.67
C LYS A 80 4.63 -3.81 10.03
N GLN A 81 4.55 -4.09 8.73
CA GLN A 81 5.60 -4.74 7.95
C GLN A 81 6.36 -3.71 7.11
N LEU A 82 6.74 -2.58 7.72
CA LEU A 82 7.32 -1.44 7.02
C LEU A 82 8.68 -1.78 6.37
N ASP A 83 9.54 -2.53 7.05
CA ASP A 83 10.84 -2.92 6.51
C ASP A 83 10.69 -3.82 5.27
N ALA A 84 9.69 -4.71 5.28
CA ALA A 84 9.35 -5.53 4.11
C ALA A 84 8.87 -4.65 2.95
N ALA A 85 8.00 -3.66 3.22
CA ALA A 85 7.54 -2.71 2.20
C ALA A 85 8.71 -1.92 1.57
N ILE A 86 9.62 -1.40 2.39
CA ILE A 86 10.78 -0.62 1.91
C ILE A 86 11.71 -1.49 1.07
N THR A 87 11.98 -2.73 1.51
CA THR A 87 12.82 -3.69 0.77
C THR A 87 12.22 -3.96 -0.60
N LEU A 88 10.93 -4.30 -0.65
CA LEU A 88 10.20 -4.60 -1.88
C LEU A 88 10.16 -3.39 -2.83
N ALA A 89 9.95 -2.19 -2.28
CA ALA A 89 9.96 -0.96 -3.07
C ALA A 89 11.34 -0.73 -3.70
N GLY A 90 12.43 -1.00 -2.98
CA GLY A 90 13.79 -0.90 -3.50
C GLY A 90 14.05 -1.79 -4.72
N GLU A 91 13.52 -3.01 -4.72
CA GLU A 91 13.63 -3.95 -5.85
C GLU A 91 12.96 -3.44 -7.13
N TRP A 92 11.98 -2.55 -7.02
CA TRP A 92 11.22 -2.04 -8.17
C TRP A 92 11.59 -0.64 -8.62
N MET A 93 12.63 -0.04 -8.04
CA MET A 93 12.98 1.35 -8.30
C MET A 93 13.31 1.61 -9.78
N GLU A 94 13.99 0.67 -10.44
CA GLU A 94 14.28 0.75 -11.87
C GLU A 94 13.00 0.54 -12.71
N GLU A 95 12.26 -0.53 -12.41
CA GLU A 95 11.03 -0.92 -13.12
C GLU A 95 9.95 0.18 -13.10
N TRP A 96 9.82 0.90 -11.98
CA TRP A 96 8.79 1.93 -11.78
C TRP A 96 9.33 3.36 -11.74
N SER A 97 10.52 3.59 -12.31
CA SER A 97 11.16 4.92 -12.39
C SER A 97 10.33 5.98 -13.13
N GLY A 98 9.36 5.58 -13.96
CA GLY A 98 8.43 6.49 -14.65
C GLY A 98 7.10 6.72 -13.94
N SER A 99 6.89 6.13 -12.75
CA SER A 99 5.58 6.09 -12.09
C SER A 99 5.50 7.10 -10.92
N PRO A 100 4.70 8.18 -11.05
CA PRO A 100 4.50 9.15 -9.97
C PRO A 100 3.90 8.51 -8.71
N ASP A 101 2.93 7.61 -8.86
CA ASP A 101 2.27 6.92 -7.74
C ASP A 101 3.25 6.06 -6.94
N TYR A 102 4.25 5.50 -7.62
CA TYR A 102 5.32 4.72 -6.99
C TYR A 102 6.18 5.62 -6.10
N PHE A 103 6.62 6.79 -6.61
CA PHE A 103 7.41 7.72 -5.80
C PHE A 103 6.62 8.36 -4.67
N TYR A 104 5.33 8.62 -4.87
CA TYR A 104 4.44 9.03 -3.79
C TYR A 104 4.40 7.97 -2.68
N MET A 105 4.20 6.69 -3.05
CA MET A 105 4.19 5.58 -2.10
C MET A 105 5.55 5.40 -1.40
N LEU A 106 6.66 5.43 -2.14
CA LEU A 106 8.01 5.34 -1.58
C LEU A 106 8.27 6.47 -0.58
N GLY A 107 7.92 7.70 -0.92
CA GLY A 107 8.01 8.85 -0.02
C GLY A 107 7.19 8.64 1.26
N HIS A 108 5.98 8.09 1.15
CA HIS A 108 5.15 7.74 2.29
C HIS A 108 5.83 6.71 3.21
N LEU A 109 6.43 5.65 2.65
CA LEU A 109 7.14 4.62 3.43
C LEU A 109 8.34 5.21 4.19
N ILE A 110 9.14 6.05 3.52
CA ILE A 110 10.30 6.69 4.15
C ILE A 110 9.85 7.67 5.25
N ALA A 111 8.80 8.44 5.03
CA ALA A 111 8.24 9.32 6.04
C ALA A 111 7.79 8.54 7.30
N TRP A 112 7.13 7.40 7.14
CA TRP A 112 6.78 6.51 8.26
C TRP A 112 8.00 5.97 9.00
N ARG A 113 9.07 5.61 8.28
CA ARG A 113 10.31 5.10 8.89
C ARG A 113 10.98 6.16 9.76
N LEU A 114 11.01 7.41 9.28
CA LEU A 114 11.55 8.54 10.02
C LEU A 114 10.70 8.86 11.26
N ALA A 115 9.37 8.91 11.11
CA ALA A 115 8.46 9.14 12.23
C ALA A 115 8.51 8.05 13.31
N SER A 116 8.83 6.81 12.93
CA SER A 116 8.96 5.68 13.86
C SER A 116 10.34 5.58 14.53
N SER A 117 11.28 6.48 14.21
CA SER A 117 12.64 6.49 14.76
C SER A 117 12.81 7.63 15.76
N PRO A 118 12.80 7.37 17.08
CA PRO A 118 12.82 8.42 18.12
C PRO A 118 14.05 9.33 18.11
N SER A 119 15.12 8.95 17.41
CA SER A 119 16.38 9.70 17.31
C SER A 119 16.46 10.65 16.12
N TRP A 120 15.48 10.64 15.21
CA TRP A 120 15.49 11.57 14.09
C TRP A 120 15.10 12.97 14.56
N THR A 121 16.11 13.85 14.64
CA THR A 121 15.93 15.28 14.76
C THR A 121 16.08 15.87 13.35
N PRO A 122 15.04 16.55 12.80
CA PRO A 122 15.22 17.26 11.55
C PRO A 122 16.40 18.24 11.68
N PRO A 123 17.24 18.42 10.64
CA PRO A 123 18.35 19.38 10.71
C PRO A 123 17.90 20.83 10.95
N TYR A 124 16.59 21.10 10.85
CA TYR A 124 15.95 22.40 11.10
C TYR A 124 15.26 22.52 12.47
N SER A 125 15.32 21.49 13.34
CA SER A 125 14.69 21.54 14.68
C SER A 125 15.58 22.15 15.76
N GLY A 126 16.81 22.54 15.43
CA GLY A 126 17.50 23.56 16.20
C GLY A 126 16.72 24.86 16.04
N ALA A 127 16.41 25.55 17.14
CA ALA A 127 15.75 26.85 17.13
C ALA A 127 16.45 27.80 16.13
N ALA A 128 16.00 27.81 14.88
CA ALA A 128 16.20 28.93 14.01
C ALA A 128 15.42 30.05 14.68
N ALA A 129 16.14 30.90 15.41
CA ALA A 129 15.63 32.21 15.77
C ALA A 129 14.98 32.76 14.50
N LEU A 130 13.65 32.87 14.50
CA LEU A 130 12.96 33.59 13.45
C LEU A 130 13.68 34.92 13.34
N PRO A 131 14.23 35.31 12.17
CA PRO A 131 14.80 36.64 12.04
C PRO A 131 13.72 37.63 12.50
N PRO A 132 14.08 38.68 13.25
CA PRO A 132 13.09 39.61 13.78
C PRO A 132 12.20 40.05 12.63
N GLN A 133 10.88 40.00 12.84
CA GLN A 133 9.91 40.37 11.82
C GLN A 133 10.32 41.72 11.26
N SER A 134 10.73 41.75 9.98
CA SER A 134 11.04 43.00 9.31
C SER A 134 9.74 43.81 9.32
N THR A 135 9.74 44.94 10.03
CA THR A 135 8.66 45.90 9.91
C THR A 135 8.71 46.42 8.48
N TRP A 136 7.78 45.94 7.66
CA TRP A 136 7.54 46.48 6.32
C TRP A 136 7.19 47.96 6.50
N ARG A 137 8.11 48.83 6.09
CA ARG A 137 7.86 50.25 5.78
C ARG A 137 8.09 50.43 4.30
#